data_AF-A0A954YSI6-F1
#
_entry.id   AF-A0A954YSI6-F1
#
_cell.length_a   1.000
_cell.length_b   1.000
_cell.length_c   1.000
_cell.angle_alpha   90.00
_cell.angle_beta   90.00
_cell.angle_gamma   90.00
#
_symmetry.space_group_name_H-M   'P 1'
#
loop_
_entity.id
_entity.type
_entity.pdbx_description
1 polymer ?
#
loop_
_entity_poly.entity_id
_entity_poly.type
_entity_poly.pdbx_seq_one_letter_code
_entity_poly.pdbx_strand_id
1 'polypeptide(L)'
;FLSNNGHRADVLKSGGITVVPGAGNDYVNILTINQDTCVGCNMCSLVCPVDRCITMQEVDTGREPMSWSEYQERLAAGTIEKIAPPEHV
;
A
#
# COMPACT_ATOMS: atom_id res chain seq x y z
N PHE A 1 -8.18 -19.94 10.51
CA PHE A 1 -8.05 -18.95 9.41
C PHE A 1 -9.22 -19.13 8.45
N LEU A 2 -9.79 -18.03 7.95
CA LEU A 2 -10.73 -18.04 6.83
C LEU A 2 -9.92 -17.87 5.54
N SER A 3 -10.31 -18.55 4.46
CA SER A 3 -9.66 -18.36 3.16
C SER A 3 -10.69 -18.21 2.05
N ASN A 4 -10.48 -17.21 1.18
CA ASN A 4 -11.28 -16.96 -0.01
C ASN A 4 -10.37 -16.41 -1.12
N ASN A 5 -10.47 -16.95 -2.34
CA ASN A 5 -9.69 -16.52 -3.51
C ASN A 5 -8.17 -16.35 -3.25
N GLY A 6 -7.56 -17.28 -2.50
CA GLY A 6 -6.12 -17.25 -2.19
C GLY A 6 -5.71 -16.33 -1.04
N HIS A 7 -6.63 -15.51 -0.51
CA HIS A 7 -6.38 -14.69 0.66
C HIS A 7 -6.68 -15.47 1.94
N ARG A 8 -5.91 -15.22 3.00
CA ARG A 8 -6.09 -15.85 4.33
C ARG A 8 -6.25 -14.76 5.38
N ALA A 9 -7.26 -14.91 6.24
CA ALA A 9 -7.47 -14.07 7.41
C ALA A 9 -7.41 -14.92 8.68
N ASP A 10 -6.71 -14.44 9.69
CA ASP A 10 -6.62 -15.14 10.97
C ASP A 10 -7.93 -15.09 11.74
N VAL A 11 -8.24 -16.20 12.40
CA VAL A 11 -9.43 -16.35 13.23
C VAL A 11 -8.94 -16.49 14.66
N LEU A 12 -9.19 -15.48 15.49
CA LEU A 12 -8.77 -15.44 16.88
C LEU A 12 -9.96 -15.73 17.79
N LYS A 13 -9.70 -16.36 18.95
CA LYS A 13 -10.69 -16.46 20.03
C LYS A 13 -10.35 -15.45 21.11
N SER A 14 -11.28 -14.55 21.41
CA SER A 14 -11.19 -13.63 22.55
C SER A 14 -12.34 -13.94 23.50
N GLY A 15 -12.02 -14.66 24.58
CA GLY A 15 -13.04 -15.24 25.46
C GLY A 15 -13.93 -16.24 24.72
N GLY A 16 -15.25 -16.06 24.80
CA GLY A 16 -16.26 -16.88 24.11
C GLY A 16 -16.59 -16.44 22.69
N ILE A 17 -15.97 -15.36 22.18
CA ILE A 17 -16.27 -14.77 20.88
C ILE A 17 -15.16 -15.14 19.88
N THR A 18 -15.57 -15.50 18.66
CA THR A 18 -14.66 -15.67 17.53
C THR A 18 -14.55 -14.34 16.80
N VAL A 19 -13.33 -13.82 16.68
CA VAL A 19 -13.06 -12.54 16.03
C VAL A 19 -12.14 -12.74 14.83
N VAL A 20 -12.44 -12.03 13.75
CA VAL A 20 -11.58 -11.93 12.57
C VAL A 20 -11.10 -10.47 12.51
N PRO A 21 -9.81 -10.20 12.78
CA PRO A 21 -9.29 -8.83 12.69
C PRO A 21 -9.57 -8.22 11.32
N GLY A 22 -10.10 -7.01 11.28
CA GLY A 22 -10.47 -6.33 10.03
C GLY A 22 -11.81 -6.74 9.42
N ALA A 23 -12.59 -7.61 10.09
CA ALA A 23 -13.96 -7.90 9.70
C ALA A 23 -14.95 -6.87 10.28
N GLY A 24 -15.87 -6.38 9.45
CA GLY A 24 -16.95 -5.47 9.85
C GLY A 24 -18.20 -5.70 9.01
N ASN A 25 -19.39 -5.61 9.63
CA ASN A 25 -20.67 -5.90 8.98
C ASN A 25 -20.72 -7.28 8.29
N ASP A 26 -20.15 -8.32 8.91
CA ASP A 26 -20.04 -9.68 8.36
C ASP A 26 -19.15 -9.84 7.11
N TYR A 27 -18.39 -8.79 6.73
CA TYR A 27 -17.43 -8.83 5.63
C TYR A 27 -15.98 -8.76 6.12
N VAL A 28 -15.10 -9.52 5.49
CA VAL A 28 -13.64 -9.38 5.61
C VAL A 28 -13.14 -8.58 4.41
N ASN A 29 -12.59 -7.39 4.65
CA ASN A 29 -12.03 -6.57 3.57
C ASN A 29 -10.62 -7.06 3.23
N ILE A 30 -10.42 -7.42 1.96
CA ILE A 30 -9.10 -7.74 1.41
C ILE A 30 -8.67 -6.56 0.55
N LEU A 31 -7.61 -5.90 0.98
CA LEU A 31 -7.02 -4.76 0.27
C LEU A 31 -5.78 -5.21 -0.49
N THR A 32 -5.64 -4.77 -1.74
CA THR A 32 -4.47 -5.03 -2.58
C THR A 32 -3.98 -3.71 -3.19
N ILE A 33 -2.67 -3.61 -3.42
CA ILE A 33 -2.07 -2.44 -4.07
C ILE A 33 -2.24 -2.62 -5.58
N ASN A 34 -2.85 -1.63 -6.25
CA ASN A 34 -2.88 -1.60 -7.71
C ASN A 34 -1.54 -1.11 -8.25
N GLN A 35 -0.70 -2.06 -8.69
CA GLN A 35 0.65 -1.77 -9.18
C GLN A 35 0.65 -0.91 -10.45
N ASP A 36 -0.39 -1.00 -11.29
CA ASP A 36 -0.51 -0.21 -12.53
C ASP A 36 -0.73 1.29 -12.27
N THR A 37 -0.98 1.68 -11.03
CA THR A 37 -1.20 3.08 -10.62
C THR A 37 -0.35 3.51 -9.44
N CYS A 38 0.45 2.60 -8.88
CA CYS A 38 1.28 2.89 -7.72
C CYS A 38 2.47 3.77 -8.13
N VAL A 39 2.55 5.00 -7.63
CA VAL A 39 3.66 5.92 -7.96
C VAL A 39 4.79 5.93 -6.92
N GLY A 40 4.76 5.00 -5.96
CA GLY A 40 5.79 4.90 -4.92
C GLY A 40 5.82 6.05 -3.90
N CYS A 41 4.70 6.77 -3.69
CA CYS A 41 4.68 7.95 -2.82
C CYS A 41 4.86 7.69 -1.32
N ASN A 42 4.86 6.42 -0.89
CA ASN A 42 4.99 6.00 0.51
C ASN A 42 3.89 6.48 1.47
N MET A 43 2.84 7.14 0.97
CA MET A 43 1.78 7.66 1.84
C MET A 43 0.96 6.53 2.51
N CYS A 44 0.63 5.47 1.77
CA CYS A 44 -0.22 4.39 2.26
C CYS A 44 0.41 3.59 3.42
N SER A 45 1.73 3.36 3.37
CA SER A 45 2.46 2.65 4.43
C SER A 45 2.61 3.49 5.69
N LEU A 46 2.80 4.81 5.55
CA LEU A 46 2.98 5.74 6.66
C LEU A 46 1.68 6.02 7.43
N VAL A 47 0.55 6.12 6.73
CA VAL A 47 -0.73 6.50 7.35
C VAL A 47 -1.55 5.30 7.84
N CYS A 48 -1.16 4.07 7.49
CA CYS A 48 -1.92 2.89 7.89
C CYS A 48 -1.88 2.74 9.42
N PRO A 49 -3.04 2.75 10.11
CA PRO A 49 -3.07 2.65 11.57
C PRO A 49 -2.84 1.22 12.08
N VAL A 50 -2.79 0.24 11.17
CA VAL A 50 -2.66 -1.18 11.52
C VAL A 50 -1.22 -1.60 11.40
N ASP A 51 -0.66 -2.04 12.53
CA ASP A 51 0.72 -2.53 12.58
C ASP A 51 0.95 -3.70 11.60
N ARG A 52 2.08 -3.66 10.89
CA ARG A 52 2.51 -4.67 9.91
C ARG A 52 1.47 -5.03 8.84
N CYS A 53 0.53 -4.12 8.53
CA CYS A 53 -0.49 -4.35 7.50
C CYS A 53 0.04 -4.13 6.08
N ILE A 54 0.91 -3.15 5.89
CA ILE A 54 1.49 -2.77 4.61
C ILE A 54 2.96 -2.40 4.83
N THR A 55 3.81 -2.68 3.84
CA THR A 55 5.23 -2.36 3.88
C THR A 55 5.65 -1.84 2.51
N MET A 56 6.42 -0.75 2.49
CA MET A 56 7.00 -0.25 1.25
C MET A 56 8.25 -1.05 0.92
N GLN A 57 8.36 -1.50 -0.33
CA GLN A 57 9.59 -2.11 -0.85
C GLN A 57 10.35 -1.05 -1.64
N GLU A 58 11.62 -0.86 -1.30
CA GLU A 58 12.49 0.05 -2.03
C GLU A 58 12.89 -0.58 -3.37
N VAL A 59 12.72 0.17 -4.45
CA VAL A 59 13.07 -0.23 -5.81
C VAL A 59 14.05 0.80 -6.33
N ASP A 60 15.21 0.34 -6.82
CA ASP A 60 16.16 1.23 -7.48
C ASP A 60 15.59 1.70 -8.81
N THR A 61 15.34 3.01 -8.91
CA THR A 61 14.81 3.64 -10.11
C THR A 61 15.89 4.40 -10.90
N GLY A 62 17.13 4.44 -10.40
CA GLY A 62 18.21 5.28 -10.95
C GLY A 62 17.93 6.78 -10.91
N ARG A 63 16.91 7.23 -10.15
CA ARG A 63 16.52 8.64 -10.04
C ARG A 63 17.15 9.27 -8.79
N GLU A 64 17.59 10.51 -8.93
CA GLU A 64 18.06 11.31 -7.80
C GLU A 64 16.94 11.53 -6.76
N PRO A 65 17.25 11.45 -5.45
CA PRO A 65 16.29 11.77 -4.39
C PRO A 65 15.78 13.21 -4.52
N MET A 66 14.48 13.40 -4.33
CA MET A 66 13.87 14.73 -4.27
C MET A 66 12.63 14.73 -3.38
N SER A 67 12.30 15.89 -2.82
CA SER A 67 11.04 16.14 -2.13
C SER A 67 9.86 16.26 -3.10
N TRP A 68 8.64 16.16 -2.56
CA TRP A 68 7.43 16.29 -3.38
C TRP A 68 7.24 17.69 -3.96
N SER A 69 7.66 18.73 -3.21
CA SER A 69 7.63 20.11 -3.70
C SER A 69 8.58 20.32 -4.88
N GLU A 70 9.81 19.81 -4.78
CA GLU A 70 10.78 19.87 -5.89
C GLU A 70 10.28 19.11 -7.12
N TYR A 71 9.65 17.94 -6.93
CA TYR A 71 9.02 17.21 -8.04
C TYR A 71 7.96 18.07 -8.75
N GLN A 72 7.07 18.73 -8.00
CA GLN A 72 6.02 19.57 -8.58
C GLN A 72 6.59 20.76 -9.36
N GLU A 73 7.59 21.44 -8.81
CA GLU A 73 8.27 22.56 -9.48
C GLU A 73 8.95 22.12 -10.78
N ARG A 74 9.70 21.01 -10.73
CA ARG A 74 10.41 20.47 -11.90
C ARG A 74 9.46 19.98 -12.99
N LEU A 75 8.33 19.38 -12.60
CA LEU A 75 7.28 18.96 -13.52
C LEU A 75 6.61 20.16 -14.19
N ALA A 76 6.28 21.22 -13.42
CA ALA A 76 5.72 22.46 -13.96
C ALA A 76 6.69 23.18 -14.91
N ALA A 77 7.99 23.11 -14.62
CA ALA A 77 9.05 23.63 -15.47
C ALA A 77 9.35 22.77 -16.72
N GLY A 78 8.77 21.57 -16.82
CA GLY A 78 9.02 20.63 -17.93
C GLY A 78 10.43 20.03 -17.92
N THR A 79 11.13 20.06 -16.79
CA THR A 79 12.50 19.53 -16.63
C THR A 79 12.54 18.05 -16.29
N ILE A 80 11.39 17.46 -15.94
CA ILE A 80 11.21 16.03 -15.69
C ILE A 80 9.86 15.57 -16.25
N GLU A 81 9.77 14.26 -16.50
CA GLU A 81 8.51 13.60 -16.85
C GLU A 81 7.75 13.15 -15.60
N LYS A 82 6.45 12.92 -15.76
CA LYS A 82 5.60 12.40 -14.69
C LYS A 82 6.09 11.02 -14.26
N ILE A 83 6.20 10.79 -12.95
CA ILE A 83 6.53 9.47 -12.40
C ILE A 83 5.48 8.46 -12.89
N ALA A 84 5.95 7.52 -13.70
CA ALA A 84 5.18 6.35 -14.09
C ALA A 84 5.22 5.31 -12.96
N PRO A 85 4.18 4.47 -12.86
CA PRO A 85 4.23 3.30 -12.01
C PRO A 85 5.48 2.46 -12.30
N PRO A 86 6.09 1.82 -11.28
CA PRO A 86 7.18 0.91 -11.53
C PRO A 86 6.66 -0.23 -12.41
N GLU A 87 7.39 -0.51 -13.48
CA GLU A 87 7.19 -1.73 -14.24
C GLU A 87 7.51 -2.89 -13.30
N HIS A 88 6.46 -3.47 -12.72
CA HIS A 88 6.43 -4.74 -11.97
C HIS A 88 7.38 -4.87 -10.75
N VAL A 89 6.81 -4.73 -9.56
CA VAL A 89 7.31 -5.30 -8.28
C VAL A 89 6.47 -6.53 -7.91
#